data_AF-A0A8D0T321-F1
#
_entry.id   AF-A0A8D0T321-F1
#
_cell.length_a   1.000
_cell.length_b   1.000
_cell.length_c   1.000
_cell.angle_alpha   90.00
_cell.angle_beta   90.00
_cell.angle_gamma   90.00
#
_symmetry.space_group_name_H-M   'P 1'
#
loop_
_entity.id
_entity.type
_entity.pdbx_description
1 polymer ?
#
loop_
_entity_poly.entity_id
_entity_poly.type
_entity_poly.pdbx_seq_one_letter_code
_entity_poly.pdbx_strand_id
1 'polypeptide(L)'
;MAEKDWPTQALLRRLDFFFFLMFSQAKRCDKKAVLIMRTECQPCSLNFGTKCPDGYTKITNGTVGVRDCRYPFEVRTYTLSLPGCRHICRKDYLQPQCCPGHWGPDCMECPGGAHSPCSGRGSCAEGMEGNGSCSCQEGFGGTACENCADDNVFGPSCSAACPCVHGVCNSGIHGDGTCECFSGYTGPNCDKPIPACAALFCPENSRCSPSSKDEATLECKCLPNYKSDGKSCEPINPCSQNICHPHAWCTYLGPNRHSCTCQEGYRGDGQVCFPVDPCQVNFGNCPTDSSVCRYDGPGQSHCECREHYHNFVPGVGCSMTDVCESHNPCHRDAHCTTIAPGQTKWHSKCKDLDLRLRAAASPSD
;
A
#
# COMPACT_ATOMS: atom_id res chain seq x y z
N MET A 1 36.39 72.90 31.65
CA MET A 1 36.72 71.59 32.24
C MET A 1 35.73 71.35 33.36
N ALA A 2 34.67 70.61 33.09
CA ALA A 2 33.74 70.16 34.11
C ALA A 2 33.15 68.83 33.64
N GLU A 3 33.66 67.75 34.20
CA GLU A 3 32.95 66.47 34.28
C GLU A 3 31.70 66.66 35.13
N LYS A 4 30.58 66.03 34.75
CA LYS A 4 29.98 64.92 35.51
C LYS A 4 28.59 64.51 35.01
N ASP A 5 28.36 63.21 35.18
CA ASP A 5 27.10 62.52 35.46
C ASP A 5 26.13 62.12 34.31
N TRP A 6 25.88 60.81 34.30
CA TRP A 6 24.81 60.04 33.63
C TRP A 6 23.63 59.90 34.63
N PRO A 7 22.37 59.46 34.33
CA PRO A 7 21.64 59.16 33.07
C PRO A 7 20.41 60.07 32.83
N THR A 8 19.83 60.07 31.61
CA THR A 8 18.36 59.91 31.42
C THR A 8 17.98 59.59 29.97
N GLN A 9 16.82 58.96 29.84
CA GLN A 9 16.14 58.39 28.68
C GLN A 9 16.00 59.26 27.41
N ALA A 10 15.84 58.54 26.30
CA ALA A 10 15.01 58.81 25.13
C ALA A 10 15.70 59.31 23.84
N LEU A 11 15.36 58.58 22.76
CA LEU A 11 15.35 58.97 21.35
C LEU A 11 16.71 59.16 20.66
N LEU A 12 17.12 58.12 19.93
CA LEU A 12 17.47 58.21 18.51
C LEU A 12 17.43 56.81 17.88
N ARG A 13 16.21 56.29 17.67
CA ARG A 13 15.93 55.24 16.69
C ARG A 13 16.14 55.84 15.31
N ARG A 14 17.30 55.60 14.69
CA ARG A 14 17.54 55.74 13.25
C ARG A 14 18.96 55.26 12.99
N LEU A 15 19.18 53.95 12.97
CA LEU A 15 20.30 53.30 12.28
C LEU A 15 20.13 51.75 12.23
N ASP A 16 18.90 51.23 12.24
CA ASP A 16 18.60 49.78 12.03
C ASP A 16 17.69 49.59 10.81
N PHE A 17 18.01 50.25 9.70
CA PHE A 17 17.50 49.95 8.37
C PHE A 17 18.74 49.79 7.51
N PHE A 18 18.93 48.64 6.87
CA PHE A 18 20.12 48.19 6.11
C PHE A 18 21.14 47.29 6.83
N PHE A 19 20.67 46.30 7.61
CA PHE A 19 21.42 45.05 7.80
C PHE A 19 20.51 43.80 7.72
N PHE A 20 19.53 43.82 6.80
CA PHE A 20 18.85 42.59 6.35
C PHE A 20 19.69 41.96 5.23
N LEU A 21 20.89 41.50 5.56
CA LEU A 21 21.70 40.65 4.70
C LEU A 21 21.36 39.19 5.04
N MET A 22 20.66 38.54 4.10
CA MET A 22 20.69 37.12 3.76
C MET A 22 21.61 36.26 4.66
N PHE A 23 21.17 35.87 5.86
CA PHE A 23 21.72 34.69 6.50
C PHE A 23 21.00 33.49 5.89
N SER A 24 21.65 32.82 4.94
CA SER A 24 21.25 31.47 4.57
C SER A 24 21.25 30.63 5.85
N GLN A 25 20.07 30.13 6.23
CA GLN A 25 19.96 29.27 7.38
C GLN A 25 20.85 28.05 7.12
N ALA A 26 21.76 27.73 8.04
CA ALA A 26 22.60 26.56 7.90
C ALA A 26 21.68 25.33 7.75
N LYS A 27 21.94 24.47 6.75
CA LYS A 27 21.14 23.25 6.50
C LYS A 27 21.53 22.10 7.43
N ARG A 28 22.76 22.17 7.96
CA ARG A 28 23.39 21.17 8.83
C ARG A 28 23.55 21.72 10.23
N CYS A 29 23.04 20.98 11.21
CA CYS A 29 23.08 21.26 12.64
C CYS A 29 23.75 20.11 13.39
N ASP A 30 24.85 19.61 12.81
CA ASP A 30 25.59 18.47 13.36
C ASP A 30 25.97 18.70 14.83
N LYS A 31 25.70 17.71 15.69
CA LYS A 31 25.96 17.81 17.13
C LYS A 31 27.34 17.27 17.47
N LYS A 32 28.11 18.04 18.24
CA LYS A 32 29.39 17.58 18.79
C LYS A 32 29.13 16.60 19.93
N ALA A 33 29.60 15.37 19.77
CA ALA A 33 29.59 14.34 20.79
C ALA A 33 31.03 13.97 21.16
N VAL A 34 31.22 13.45 22.37
CA VAL A 34 32.52 12.97 22.83
C VAL A 34 32.40 11.50 23.16
N LEU A 35 33.14 10.67 22.43
CA LEU A 35 33.23 9.24 22.69
C LEU A 35 34.38 9.00 23.67
N ILE A 36 34.04 8.41 24.83
CA ILE A 36 35.00 8.06 25.87
C ILE A 36 35.03 6.54 25.98
N MET A 37 36.22 5.98 25.81
CA MET A 37 36.46 4.54 25.96
C MET A 37 37.62 4.33 26.92
N ARG A 38 37.70 3.13 27.50
CA ARG A 38 38.81 2.72 28.36
C ARG A 38 39.56 1.57 27.71
N THR A 39 40.89 1.58 27.77
CA THR A 39 41.69 0.44 27.31
C THR A 39 41.44 -0.78 28.19
N GLU A 40 41.88 -1.94 27.71
CA GLU A 40 41.89 -3.15 28.54
C GLU A 40 42.71 -2.94 29.82
N CYS A 41 42.34 -3.66 30.87
CA CYS A 41 43.01 -3.57 32.16
C CYS A 41 44.30 -4.40 32.13
N GLN A 42 45.42 -3.77 32.50
CA GLN A 42 46.75 -4.40 32.47
C GLN A 42 47.54 -4.10 33.75
N PRO A 43 48.65 -4.81 34.01
CA PRO A 43 49.58 -4.42 35.06
C PRO A 43 50.02 -2.96 34.89
N CYS A 44 49.96 -2.15 35.94
CA CYS A 44 50.27 -0.72 35.87
C CYS A 44 51.68 -0.41 35.36
N SER A 45 52.63 -1.32 35.58
CA SER A 45 53.99 -1.23 35.05
C SER A 45 54.05 -1.34 33.52
N LEU A 46 53.16 -2.10 32.90
CA LEU A 46 53.10 -2.32 31.46
C LEU A 46 52.14 -1.36 30.76
N ASN A 47 51.16 -0.83 31.49
CA ASN A 47 50.13 0.04 30.94
C ASN A 47 50.69 1.39 30.43
N PHE A 48 51.84 1.86 30.92
CA PHE A 48 52.45 3.14 30.50
C PHE A 48 52.61 3.25 28.97
N GLY A 49 53.03 2.16 28.32
CA GLY A 49 53.23 2.10 26.86
C GLY A 49 51.95 1.84 26.04
N THR A 50 50.81 1.58 26.68
CA THR A 50 49.56 1.22 26.00
C THR A 50 48.99 2.42 25.24
N LYS A 51 48.72 2.22 23.95
CA LYS A 51 48.16 3.24 23.05
C LYS A 51 46.63 3.15 23.02
N CYS A 52 46.00 4.29 22.78
CA CYS A 52 44.56 4.32 22.47
C CYS A 52 44.33 3.81 21.03
N PRO A 53 43.11 3.31 20.73
CA PRO A 53 42.73 2.95 19.37
C PRO A 53 42.86 4.12 18.39
N ASP A 54 42.94 3.83 17.09
CA ASP A 54 43.17 4.84 16.07
C ASP A 54 42.10 5.96 16.08
N GLY A 55 42.58 7.20 16.02
CA GLY A 55 41.74 8.39 16.10
C GLY A 55 41.24 8.73 17.51
N TYR A 56 41.64 8.00 18.55
CA TYR A 56 41.42 8.39 19.94
C TYR A 56 42.67 9.03 20.55
N THR A 57 42.44 10.10 21.30
CA THR A 57 43.45 10.78 22.11
C THR A 57 43.52 10.18 23.52
N LYS A 58 44.74 9.94 24.00
CA LYS A 58 44.99 9.40 25.34
C LYS A 58 44.90 10.55 26.37
N ILE A 59 43.85 10.55 27.19
CA ILE A 59 43.64 11.60 28.22
C ILE A 59 44.60 11.43 29.39
N THR A 60 44.80 10.20 29.84
CA THR A 60 45.74 9.85 30.92
C THR A 60 47.17 9.67 30.39
N ASN A 61 47.64 10.58 29.52
CA ASN A 61 48.99 10.52 28.96
C ASN A 61 50.03 10.93 30.02
N GLY A 62 51.23 10.35 29.98
CA GLY A 62 52.31 10.63 30.94
C GLY A 62 52.11 10.05 32.36
N THR A 63 51.06 9.25 32.59
CA THR A 63 50.85 8.50 33.83
C THR A 63 50.73 7.00 33.54
N VAL A 64 50.72 6.15 34.57
CA VAL A 64 50.44 4.72 34.42
C VAL A 64 48.97 4.40 34.11
N GLY A 65 48.10 5.41 33.96
CA GLY A 65 46.66 5.27 33.77
C GLY A 65 45.88 5.30 35.07
N VAL A 66 44.56 5.10 34.98
CA VAL A 66 43.68 5.07 36.15
C VAL A 66 43.72 3.68 36.78
N ARG A 67 43.92 3.64 38.10
CA ARG A 67 43.92 2.42 38.92
C ARG A 67 42.49 2.06 39.37
N ASP A 68 41.58 1.89 38.41
CA ASP A 68 40.16 1.64 38.66
C ASP A 68 39.69 0.28 38.11
N CYS A 69 40.61 -0.64 37.84
CA CYS A 69 40.29 -1.94 37.26
C CYS A 69 41.11 -3.08 37.88
N ARG A 70 40.69 -4.31 37.61
CA ARG A 70 41.43 -5.53 37.95
C ARG A 70 41.60 -6.39 36.70
N TYR A 71 42.73 -7.07 36.59
CA TYR A 71 43.02 -7.97 35.49
C TYR A 71 43.20 -9.41 36.02
N PRO A 72 42.82 -10.42 35.22
CA PRO A 72 43.03 -11.82 35.59
C PRO A 72 44.51 -12.20 35.39
N PHE A 73 45.08 -12.87 36.38
CA PHE A 73 46.43 -13.44 36.33
C PHE A 73 46.33 -14.94 36.60
N GLU A 74 46.67 -15.74 35.60
CA GLU A 74 46.55 -17.20 35.68
C GLU A 74 47.84 -17.82 36.24
N VAL A 75 47.70 -18.60 37.31
CA VAL A 75 48.79 -19.38 37.90
C VAL A 75 48.36 -20.84 37.97
N ARG A 76 48.83 -21.63 37.00
CA ARG A 76 48.52 -23.06 36.83
C ARG A 76 47.02 -23.34 36.72
N THR A 77 46.31 -23.57 37.83
CA THR A 77 44.87 -23.90 37.88
C THR A 77 44.00 -22.84 38.56
N TYR A 78 44.58 -21.71 38.98
CA TYR A 78 43.85 -20.64 39.67
C TYR A 78 43.97 -19.31 38.91
N THR A 79 42.86 -18.58 38.80
CA THR A 79 42.82 -17.22 38.24
C THR A 79 42.75 -16.21 39.40
N LEU A 80 43.82 -15.44 39.58
CA LEU A 80 43.88 -14.39 40.59
C LEU A 80 43.44 -13.05 39.98
N SER A 81 42.61 -12.28 40.70
CA SER A 81 42.17 -10.95 40.27
C SER A 81 43.03 -9.86 40.90
N LEU A 82 44.02 -9.39 40.15
CA LEU A 82 45.01 -8.43 40.63
C LEU A 82 44.63 -6.99 40.25
N PRO A 83 44.93 -5.98 41.09
CA PRO A 83 44.74 -4.57 40.73
C PRO A 83 45.54 -4.20 39.48
N GLY A 84 44.88 -3.56 38.52
CA GLY A 84 45.46 -3.11 37.27
C GLY A 84 45.20 -1.64 36.99
N CYS A 85 45.77 -1.18 35.87
CA CYS A 85 45.56 0.14 35.32
C CYS A 85 44.97 0.05 33.91
N ARG A 86 44.20 1.07 33.53
CA ARG A 86 43.74 1.29 32.16
C ARG A 86 43.78 2.77 31.81
N HIS A 87 43.89 3.07 30.53
CA HIS A 87 43.88 4.43 30.03
C HIS A 87 42.49 4.87 29.59
N ILE A 88 42.20 6.15 29.79
CA ILE A 88 40.99 6.79 29.26
C ILE A 88 41.35 7.41 27.91
N CYS A 89 40.59 7.02 26.90
CA CYS A 89 40.73 7.43 25.51
C CYS A 89 39.51 8.28 25.12
N ARG A 90 39.75 9.42 24.48
CA ARG A 90 38.72 10.36 24.03
C ARG A 90 38.80 10.57 22.53
N LYS A 91 37.65 10.53 21.86
CA LYS A 91 37.51 10.95 20.47
C LYS A 91 36.34 11.92 20.35
N ASP A 92 36.59 13.08 19.75
CA ASP A 92 35.51 13.99 19.39
C ASP A 92 34.83 13.43 18.13
N TYR A 93 33.52 13.27 18.17
CA TYR A 93 32.69 12.74 17.09
C TYR A 93 31.64 13.78 16.71
N LEU A 94 31.49 14.01 15.41
CA LEU A 94 30.46 14.90 14.90
C LEU A 94 29.28 14.04 14.44
N GLN A 95 28.16 14.12 15.15
CA GLN A 95 26.94 13.39 14.80
C GLN A 95 26.19 14.17 13.70
N PRO A 96 26.03 13.59 12.49
CA PRO A 96 25.30 14.23 11.39
C PRO A 96 23.85 14.52 11.77
N GLN A 97 23.41 15.77 11.66
CA GLN A 97 22.03 16.16 11.89
C GLN A 97 21.62 17.31 10.96
N CYS A 98 20.40 17.22 10.44
CA CYS A 98 19.79 18.34 9.75
C CYS A 98 19.26 19.37 10.73
N CYS A 99 19.26 20.63 10.32
CA CYS A 99 18.53 21.67 11.05
C CYS A 99 17.01 21.47 10.88
N PRO A 100 16.18 22.04 11.77
CA PRO A 100 14.73 21.98 11.64
C PRO A 100 14.25 22.42 10.26
N GLY A 101 13.23 21.76 9.73
CA GLY A 101 12.69 21.99 8.39
C GLY A 101 13.53 21.40 7.26
N HIS A 102 14.49 20.52 7.56
CA HIS A 102 15.34 19.86 6.56
C HIS A 102 15.39 18.34 6.76
N TRP A 103 15.58 17.59 5.69
CA TRP A 103 15.46 16.13 5.67
C TRP A 103 16.46 15.43 4.74
N GLY A 104 16.66 14.14 5.00
CA GLY A 104 17.53 13.27 4.23
C GLY A 104 19.03 13.48 4.48
N PRO A 105 19.90 12.72 3.80
CA PRO A 105 21.34 12.74 4.03
C PRO A 105 21.99 14.09 3.67
N ASP A 106 21.43 14.77 2.66
CA ASP A 106 21.89 16.07 2.15
C ASP A 106 21.20 17.26 2.84
N CYS A 107 20.28 17.01 3.78
CA CYS A 107 19.48 18.03 4.46
C CYS A 107 18.80 18.97 3.47
N MET A 108 17.98 18.37 2.59
CA MET A 108 17.12 19.09 1.68
C MET A 108 16.01 19.80 2.45
N GLU A 109 15.53 20.91 1.91
CA GLU A 109 14.47 21.70 2.53
C GLU A 109 13.12 20.98 2.43
N CYS A 110 12.31 21.05 3.48
CA CYS A 110 10.94 20.55 3.47
C CYS A 110 10.07 21.33 2.47
N PRO A 111 9.05 20.70 1.84
CA PRO A 111 8.09 21.40 1.02
C PRO A 111 7.44 22.56 1.79
N GLY A 112 7.23 23.72 1.15
CA GLY A 112 6.75 24.94 1.82
C GLY A 112 7.84 25.76 2.55
N GLY A 113 9.07 25.26 2.60
CA GLY A 113 10.25 25.94 3.13
C GLY A 113 10.64 25.50 4.54
N ALA A 114 11.90 25.69 4.91
CA ALA A 114 12.46 25.28 6.20
C ALA A 114 11.86 26.06 7.38
N HIS A 115 11.50 27.32 7.14
CA HIS A 115 10.88 28.17 8.16
C HIS A 115 9.41 27.81 8.40
N SER A 116 8.69 27.40 7.36
CA SER A 116 7.28 27.06 7.43
C SER A 116 7.02 25.73 6.72
N PRO A 117 7.55 24.60 7.25
CA PRO A 117 7.39 23.29 6.62
C PRO A 117 5.92 22.97 6.37
N CYS A 118 5.64 22.37 5.22
CA CYS A 118 4.29 22.05 4.76
C CYS A 118 3.37 23.28 4.77
N SER A 119 3.89 24.42 4.30
CA SER A 119 3.22 25.71 4.23
C SER A 119 2.64 26.18 5.59
N GLY A 120 3.18 25.66 6.70
CA GLY A 120 2.68 25.90 8.06
C GLY A 120 1.35 25.21 8.38
N ARG A 121 0.89 24.29 7.53
CA ARG A 121 -0.43 23.62 7.59
C ARG A 121 -0.29 22.10 7.68
N GLY A 122 0.84 21.63 8.16
CA GLY A 122 1.16 20.21 8.28
C GLY A 122 2.44 19.97 9.05
N SER A 123 2.86 18.71 9.07
CA SER A 123 4.14 18.28 9.66
C SER A 123 4.99 17.58 8.61
N CYS A 124 6.26 17.99 8.50
CA CYS A 124 7.21 17.40 7.58
C CYS A 124 7.94 16.22 8.24
N ALA A 125 8.14 15.13 7.49
CA ALA A 125 9.06 14.05 7.87
C ALA A 125 10.52 14.53 7.74
N GLU A 126 10.94 15.32 8.73
CA GLU A 126 12.26 15.94 8.80
C GLU A 126 13.34 15.04 9.41
N GLY A 127 14.60 15.48 9.34
CA GLY A 127 15.75 14.77 9.90
C GLY A 127 16.47 13.83 8.91
N MET A 128 17.57 13.23 9.36
CA MET A 128 18.48 12.45 8.52
C MET A 128 17.82 11.20 7.88
N GLU A 129 16.86 10.60 8.59
CA GLU A 129 16.07 9.45 8.12
C GLU A 129 14.72 9.87 7.52
N GLY A 130 14.40 11.16 7.60
CA GLY A 130 13.17 11.73 7.03
C GLY A 130 13.19 11.65 5.51
N ASN A 131 12.00 11.60 4.91
CA ASN A 131 11.80 11.56 3.46
C ASN A 131 11.15 12.85 2.91
N GLY A 132 10.96 13.86 3.75
CA GLY A 132 10.40 15.15 3.34
C GLY A 132 8.91 15.16 3.04
N SER A 133 8.20 14.04 3.23
CA SER A 133 6.76 13.98 3.01
C SER A 133 6.02 14.85 4.04
N CYS A 134 5.00 15.55 3.57
CA CYS A 134 4.13 16.38 4.39
C CYS A 134 2.88 15.62 4.80
N SER A 135 2.60 15.59 6.10
CA SER A 135 1.33 15.16 6.67
C SER A 135 0.47 16.40 6.92
N CYS A 136 -0.54 16.62 6.08
CA CYS A 136 -1.38 17.82 6.15
C CYS A 136 -2.41 17.77 7.27
N GLN A 137 -2.73 18.95 7.82
CA GLN A 137 -3.86 19.15 8.72
C GLN A 137 -5.18 18.92 7.99
N GLU A 138 -6.23 18.61 8.75
CA GLU A 138 -7.57 18.39 8.20
C GLU A 138 -8.04 19.60 7.37
N GLY A 139 -8.59 19.32 6.18
CA GLY A 139 -9.03 20.35 5.23
C GLY A 139 -7.96 20.87 4.26
N PHE A 140 -6.69 20.50 4.43
CA PHE A 140 -5.60 20.88 3.52
C PHE A 140 -5.05 19.69 2.72
N GLY A 141 -4.57 19.97 1.52
CA GLY A 141 -4.03 18.99 0.59
C GLY A 141 -2.89 19.56 -0.26
N GLY A 142 -2.34 18.73 -1.13
CA GLY A 142 -1.14 19.08 -1.91
C GLY A 142 0.14 18.51 -1.29
N THR A 143 1.26 18.71 -1.97
CA THR A 143 2.56 18.13 -1.55
C THR A 143 3.22 18.91 -0.43
N ALA A 144 2.86 20.18 -0.29
CA ALA A 144 3.29 21.11 0.74
C ALA A 144 2.10 21.63 1.55
N CYS A 145 0.94 20.98 1.52
CA CYS A 145 -0.30 21.45 2.15
C CYS A 145 -0.71 22.86 1.70
N GLU A 146 -0.44 23.16 0.43
CA GLU A 146 -0.63 24.44 -0.23
C GLU A 146 -2.02 24.63 -0.83
N ASN A 147 -2.83 23.57 -0.87
CA ASN A 147 -4.18 23.57 -1.43
C ASN A 147 -5.22 23.22 -0.35
N CYS A 148 -6.48 23.50 -0.65
CA CYS A 148 -7.58 22.87 0.09
C CYS A 148 -7.69 21.40 -0.31
N ALA A 149 -8.10 20.55 0.62
CA ALA A 149 -8.33 19.12 0.33
C ALA A 149 -9.61 18.89 -0.49
N ASP A 150 -10.61 19.77 -0.33
CA ASP A 150 -11.86 19.79 -1.09
C ASP A 150 -11.83 20.94 -2.10
N ASP A 151 -12.28 20.68 -3.33
CA ASP A 151 -12.31 21.67 -4.42
C ASP A 151 -13.46 22.70 -4.26
N ASN A 152 -14.44 22.43 -3.38
CA ASN A 152 -15.62 23.28 -3.15
C ASN A 152 -15.52 24.17 -1.90
N VAL A 153 -14.32 24.35 -1.34
CA VAL A 153 -14.08 25.27 -0.23
C VAL A 153 -13.07 26.34 -0.60
N PHE A 154 -13.15 27.48 0.08
CA PHE A 154 -12.30 28.63 -0.20
C PHE A 154 -11.85 29.36 1.07
N GLY A 155 -10.91 30.27 0.86
CA GLY A 155 -10.35 31.12 1.89
C GLY A 155 -9.13 30.52 2.60
N PRO A 156 -8.44 31.32 3.43
CA PRO A 156 -7.13 30.96 3.96
C PRO A 156 -7.16 29.80 4.95
N SER A 157 -8.33 29.37 5.40
CA SER A 157 -8.51 28.22 6.29
C SER A 157 -9.28 27.06 5.65
N CYS A 158 -9.60 27.13 4.35
CA CYS A 158 -10.40 26.12 3.64
C CYS A 158 -11.72 25.75 4.35
N SER A 159 -12.36 26.73 4.98
CA SER A 159 -13.54 26.52 5.84
C SER A 159 -14.83 27.07 5.25
N ALA A 160 -14.75 27.99 4.30
CA ALA A 160 -15.92 28.57 3.66
C ALA A 160 -16.33 27.72 2.47
N ALA A 161 -17.58 27.26 2.42
CA ALA A 161 -18.10 26.48 1.30
C ALA A 161 -18.50 27.40 0.14
N CYS A 162 -18.22 26.97 -1.09
CA CYS A 162 -18.59 27.67 -2.30
C CYS A 162 -20.13 27.81 -2.43
N PRO A 163 -20.66 29.02 -2.65
CA PRO A 163 -22.11 29.26 -2.66
C PRO A 163 -22.76 29.03 -4.04
N CYS A 164 -21.97 28.76 -5.08
CA CYS A 164 -22.43 28.70 -6.46
C CYS A 164 -23.35 27.49 -6.71
N VAL A 165 -24.57 27.73 -7.21
CA VAL A 165 -25.51 26.67 -7.57
C VAL A 165 -25.26 26.19 -9.01
N HIS A 166 -25.18 27.13 -9.97
CA HIS A 166 -24.96 26.84 -11.38
C HIS A 166 -23.78 27.66 -11.94
N GLY A 167 -22.59 27.41 -11.41
CA GLY A 167 -21.38 28.10 -11.86
C GLY A 167 -20.10 27.47 -11.31
N VAL A 168 -18.98 28.05 -11.69
CA VAL A 168 -17.65 27.69 -11.18
C VAL A 168 -17.29 28.67 -10.07
N CYS A 169 -16.86 28.14 -8.93
CA CYS A 169 -16.43 28.93 -7.79
C CYS A 169 -14.94 29.25 -7.86
N ASN A 170 -14.56 30.46 -7.47
CA ASN A 170 -13.18 30.80 -7.16
C ASN A 170 -12.78 30.18 -5.81
N SER A 171 -12.42 28.89 -5.85
CA SER A 171 -12.10 28.06 -4.68
C SER A 171 -10.61 28.05 -4.32
N GLY A 172 -10.26 27.34 -3.24
CA GLY A 172 -8.88 27.20 -2.76
C GLY A 172 -8.45 28.24 -1.73
N ILE A 173 -7.18 28.16 -1.29
CA ILE A 173 -6.65 28.96 -0.16
C ILE A 173 -6.68 30.47 -0.45
N HIS A 174 -6.50 30.85 -1.71
CA HIS A 174 -6.55 32.24 -2.17
C HIS A 174 -7.90 32.61 -2.80
N GLY A 175 -8.83 31.66 -2.86
CA GLY A 175 -10.17 31.88 -3.40
C GLY A 175 -10.99 32.81 -2.52
N ASP A 176 -11.85 33.60 -3.16
CA ASP A 176 -12.78 34.53 -2.51
C ASP A 176 -14.24 34.05 -2.58
N GLY A 177 -14.49 32.89 -3.20
CA GLY A 177 -15.82 32.30 -3.33
C GLY A 177 -16.71 32.97 -4.37
N THR A 178 -16.17 33.89 -5.18
CA THR A 178 -16.93 34.49 -6.30
C THR A 178 -17.30 33.44 -7.34
N CYS A 179 -18.46 33.60 -7.96
CA CYS A 179 -19.02 32.62 -8.90
C CYS A 179 -18.98 33.15 -10.34
N GLU A 180 -18.44 32.33 -11.25
CA GLU A 180 -18.63 32.49 -12.68
C GLU A 180 -19.82 31.62 -13.13
N CYS A 181 -20.93 32.25 -13.50
CA CYS A 181 -22.17 31.54 -13.81
C CYS A 181 -22.14 30.83 -15.16
N PHE A 182 -22.71 29.63 -15.21
CA PHE A 182 -22.97 28.94 -16.47
C PHE A 182 -24.00 29.70 -17.31
N SER A 183 -23.97 29.46 -18.63
CA SER A 183 -24.89 30.07 -19.58
C SER A 183 -26.34 29.88 -19.12
N GLY A 184 -27.11 30.97 -19.05
CA GLY A 184 -28.51 30.90 -18.66
C GLY A 184 -28.78 31.19 -17.17
N TYR A 185 -27.75 31.42 -16.36
CA TYR A 185 -27.90 31.79 -14.94
C TYR A 185 -27.22 33.12 -14.61
N THR A 186 -27.69 33.76 -13.56
CA THR A 186 -27.22 35.07 -13.08
C THR A 186 -27.39 35.20 -11.57
N GLY A 187 -26.92 36.32 -11.01
CA GLY A 187 -26.84 36.58 -9.58
C GLY A 187 -25.50 36.14 -8.97
N PRO A 188 -25.24 36.56 -7.71
CA PRO A 188 -23.95 36.29 -7.05
C PRO A 188 -23.69 34.80 -6.80
N ASN A 189 -24.75 33.99 -6.66
CA ASN A 189 -24.68 32.55 -6.41
C ASN A 189 -25.10 31.71 -7.64
N CYS A 190 -25.36 32.35 -8.78
CA CYS A 190 -25.86 31.69 -10.00
C CYS A 190 -27.14 30.87 -9.77
N ASP A 191 -28.00 31.34 -8.88
CA ASP A 191 -29.25 30.71 -8.47
C ASP A 191 -30.44 31.14 -9.34
N LYS A 192 -30.31 32.25 -10.09
CA LYS A 192 -31.41 32.84 -10.86
C LYS A 192 -31.25 32.55 -12.34
N PRO A 193 -32.25 31.95 -13.02
CA PRO A 193 -32.22 31.84 -14.46
C PRO A 193 -32.34 33.23 -15.10
N ILE A 194 -31.65 33.46 -16.22
CA ILE A 194 -31.85 34.69 -17.00
C ILE A 194 -33.28 34.71 -17.57
N PRO A 195 -33.89 35.90 -17.77
CA PRO A 195 -35.29 36.00 -18.19
C PRO A 195 -35.65 35.20 -19.44
N ALA A 196 -34.74 35.15 -20.42
CA ALA A 196 -34.92 34.38 -21.64
C ALA A 196 -35.01 32.86 -21.39
N CYS A 197 -34.21 32.32 -20.47
CA CYS A 197 -34.26 30.91 -20.08
C CYS A 197 -35.47 30.58 -19.20
N ALA A 198 -35.88 31.52 -18.34
CA ALA A 198 -37.10 31.35 -17.53
C ALA A 198 -38.36 31.21 -18.43
N ALA A 199 -38.39 31.91 -19.57
CA ALA A 199 -39.48 31.82 -20.54
C ALA A 199 -39.50 30.50 -21.35
N LEU A 200 -38.39 29.77 -21.40
CA LEU A 200 -38.26 28.50 -22.14
C LEU A 200 -38.88 27.30 -21.41
N PHE A 201 -39.19 27.43 -20.10
CA PHE A 201 -39.75 26.35 -19.26
C PHE A 201 -39.03 25.00 -19.46
N CYS A 202 -37.71 25.01 -19.33
CA CYS A 202 -36.90 23.82 -19.56
C CYS A 202 -37.30 22.67 -18.61
N PRO A 203 -37.38 21.42 -19.12
CA PRO A 203 -37.76 20.27 -18.30
C PRO A 203 -36.70 19.98 -17.22
N GLU A 204 -37.07 19.21 -16.20
CA GLU A 204 -36.13 18.76 -15.17
C GLU A 204 -34.94 18.00 -15.80
N ASN A 205 -33.77 18.07 -15.14
CA ASN A 205 -32.51 17.51 -15.65
C ASN A 205 -32.07 18.06 -17.01
N SER A 206 -32.40 19.33 -17.29
CA SER A 206 -31.91 20.06 -18.45
C SER A 206 -31.31 21.41 -18.04
N ARG A 207 -30.45 21.97 -18.90
CA ARG A 207 -29.88 23.29 -18.77
C ARG A 207 -30.23 24.13 -19.98
N CYS A 208 -30.44 25.41 -19.75
CA CYS A 208 -30.56 26.38 -20.83
C CYS A 208 -29.16 26.67 -21.39
N SER A 209 -28.99 26.66 -22.71
CA SER A 209 -27.71 26.99 -23.35
C SER A 209 -27.94 27.54 -24.75
N PRO A 210 -26.95 28.26 -25.32
CA PRO A 210 -27.01 28.64 -26.73
C PRO A 210 -27.21 27.42 -27.64
N SER A 211 -28.03 27.60 -28.66
CA SER A 211 -28.32 26.56 -29.64
C SER A 211 -27.08 26.26 -30.46
N SER A 212 -26.94 25.02 -30.90
CA SER A 212 -25.81 24.64 -31.78
C SER A 212 -25.92 25.26 -33.18
N LYS A 213 -27.09 25.77 -33.56
CA LYS A 213 -27.32 26.37 -34.89
C LYS A 213 -27.11 27.88 -34.90
N ASP A 214 -27.41 28.54 -33.78
CA ASP A 214 -27.32 29.99 -33.64
C ASP A 214 -27.04 30.34 -32.17
N GLU A 215 -25.94 31.04 -31.93
CA GLU A 215 -25.46 31.40 -30.59
C GLU A 215 -26.37 32.44 -29.91
N ALA A 216 -27.16 33.18 -30.70
CA ALA A 216 -28.17 34.11 -30.18
C ALA A 216 -29.47 33.41 -29.72
N THR A 217 -29.70 32.17 -30.16
CA THR A 217 -30.92 31.42 -29.82
C THR A 217 -30.65 30.52 -28.62
N LEU A 218 -31.48 30.58 -27.58
CA LEU A 218 -31.36 29.72 -26.40
C LEU A 218 -32.26 28.49 -26.53
N GLU A 219 -31.74 27.32 -26.17
CA GLU A 219 -32.48 26.06 -26.16
C GLU A 219 -32.21 25.25 -24.88
N CYS A 220 -33.18 24.42 -24.49
CA CYS A 220 -33.02 23.49 -23.38
C CYS A 220 -32.27 22.25 -23.86
N LYS A 221 -31.10 21.98 -23.27
CA LYS A 221 -30.33 20.76 -23.51
C LYS A 221 -30.36 19.91 -22.25
N CYS A 222 -30.61 18.61 -22.40
CA CYS A 222 -30.50 17.69 -21.29
C CYS A 222 -29.09 17.76 -20.66
N LEU A 223 -29.02 17.60 -19.34
CA LEU A 223 -27.75 17.48 -18.63
C LEU A 223 -26.96 16.29 -19.18
N PRO A 224 -25.61 16.30 -19.05
CA PRO A 224 -24.80 15.13 -19.39
C PRO A 224 -25.37 13.88 -18.70
N ASN A 225 -25.34 12.74 -19.40
CA ASN A 225 -25.87 11.45 -18.93
C ASN A 225 -27.41 11.32 -18.94
N TYR A 226 -28.12 12.32 -19.45
CA TYR A 226 -29.56 12.27 -19.72
C TYR A 226 -29.82 12.34 -21.23
N LYS A 227 -30.88 11.68 -21.69
CA LYS A 227 -31.36 11.70 -23.07
C LYS A 227 -32.72 12.40 -23.15
N SER A 228 -32.98 13.09 -24.25
CA SER A 228 -34.28 13.70 -24.50
C SER A 228 -35.26 12.66 -25.04
N ASP A 229 -36.44 12.57 -24.43
CA ASP A 229 -37.60 11.83 -24.96
C ASP A 229 -38.61 12.77 -25.66
N GLY A 230 -38.15 13.96 -26.09
CA GLY A 230 -38.95 14.95 -26.80
C GLY A 230 -39.78 15.89 -25.91
N LYS A 231 -40.04 15.54 -24.65
CA LYS A 231 -40.67 16.43 -23.65
C LYS A 231 -39.93 16.52 -22.32
N SER A 232 -39.14 15.51 -21.99
CA SER A 232 -38.40 15.42 -20.73
C SER A 232 -37.01 14.86 -20.96
N CYS A 233 -36.12 15.05 -19.97
CA CYS A 233 -34.79 14.49 -19.96
C CYS A 233 -34.76 13.26 -19.04
N GLU A 234 -34.74 12.08 -19.64
CA GLU A 234 -34.67 10.82 -18.91
C GLU A 234 -33.21 10.38 -18.71
N PRO A 235 -32.88 9.79 -17.55
CA PRO A 235 -31.54 9.30 -17.31
C PRO A 235 -31.21 8.16 -18.29
N ILE A 236 -30.01 8.20 -18.85
CA ILE A 236 -29.54 7.12 -19.73
C ILE A 236 -29.31 5.88 -18.86
N ASN A 237 -29.95 4.76 -19.20
CA ASN A 237 -29.69 3.46 -18.59
C ASN A 237 -28.74 2.64 -19.48
N PRO A 238 -27.45 2.48 -19.11
CA PRO A 238 -26.52 1.69 -19.91
C PRO A 238 -26.90 0.21 -20.00
N CYS A 239 -27.59 -0.33 -18.99
CA CYS A 239 -27.97 -1.74 -18.96
C CYS A 239 -28.97 -2.13 -20.06
N SER A 240 -29.70 -1.16 -20.62
CA SER A 240 -30.58 -1.39 -21.78
C SER A 240 -29.81 -1.59 -23.10
N GLN A 241 -28.49 -1.36 -23.12
CA GLN A 241 -27.66 -1.39 -24.32
C GLN A 241 -26.70 -2.58 -24.37
N ASN A 242 -26.95 -3.65 -23.59
CA ASN A 242 -26.10 -4.86 -23.52
C ASN A 242 -24.61 -4.53 -23.33
N ILE A 243 -24.31 -3.63 -22.38
CA ILE A 243 -22.95 -3.12 -22.13
C ILE A 243 -22.07 -4.04 -21.28
N CYS A 244 -22.65 -5.08 -20.66
CA CYS A 244 -21.92 -6.06 -19.86
C CYS A 244 -21.75 -7.37 -20.63
N HIS A 245 -20.89 -8.25 -20.12
CA HIS A 245 -20.78 -9.61 -20.64
C HIS A 245 -22.14 -10.34 -20.62
N PRO A 246 -22.45 -11.25 -21.58
CA PRO A 246 -23.69 -12.03 -21.56
C PRO A 246 -23.91 -12.88 -20.30
N HIS A 247 -22.81 -13.31 -19.66
CA HIS A 247 -22.79 -14.01 -18.38
C HIS A 247 -22.54 -13.07 -17.18
N ALA A 248 -22.95 -11.81 -17.28
CA ALA A 248 -22.90 -10.84 -16.20
C ALA A 248 -24.26 -10.18 -15.98
N TRP A 249 -24.55 -9.83 -14.73
CA TRP A 249 -25.67 -8.97 -14.37
C TRP A 249 -25.23 -7.51 -14.42
N CYS A 250 -26.03 -6.69 -15.11
CA CYS A 250 -25.87 -5.24 -15.12
C CYS A 250 -26.74 -4.61 -14.03
N THR A 251 -26.10 -3.87 -13.13
CA THR A 251 -26.78 -3.10 -12.09
C THR A 251 -26.74 -1.62 -12.45
N TYR A 252 -27.91 -0.99 -12.56
CA TYR A 252 -28.02 0.44 -12.82
C TYR A 252 -27.72 1.23 -11.54
N LEU A 253 -26.72 2.13 -11.60
CA LEU A 253 -26.25 2.91 -10.45
C LEU A 253 -26.63 4.40 -10.52
N GLY A 254 -27.31 4.82 -11.58
CA GLY A 254 -27.69 6.21 -11.82
C GLY A 254 -27.44 6.63 -13.28
N PRO A 255 -27.68 7.91 -13.62
CA PRO A 255 -27.62 8.40 -15.00
C PRO A 255 -26.29 8.04 -15.67
N ASN A 256 -26.37 7.24 -16.74
CA ASN A 256 -25.24 6.70 -17.51
C ASN A 256 -24.18 5.95 -16.68
N ARG A 257 -24.50 5.50 -15.47
CA ARG A 257 -23.61 4.75 -14.57
C ARG A 257 -24.17 3.36 -14.32
N HIS A 258 -23.29 2.37 -14.37
CA HIS A 258 -23.64 0.97 -14.17
C HIS A 258 -22.47 0.21 -13.55
N SER A 259 -22.76 -0.98 -13.04
CA SER A 259 -21.75 -1.97 -12.65
C SER A 259 -22.12 -3.32 -13.23
N CYS A 260 -21.13 -4.01 -13.80
CA CYS A 260 -21.27 -5.36 -14.30
C CYS A 260 -20.70 -6.33 -13.26
N THR A 261 -21.43 -7.40 -12.96
CA THR A 261 -20.99 -8.45 -12.04
C THR A 261 -21.17 -9.79 -12.71
N CYS A 262 -20.12 -10.63 -12.75
CA CYS A 262 -20.25 -11.96 -13.34
C CYS A 262 -21.30 -12.78 -12.58
N GLN A 263 -22.07 -13.56 -13.33
CA GLN A 263 -23.03 -14.52 -12.77
C GLN A 263 -22.30 -15.56 -11.91
N GLU A 264 -23.05 -16.21 -11.03
CA GLU A 264 -22.52 -17.30 -10.20
C GLU A 264 -21.87 -18.38 -11.08
N GLY A 265 -20.70 -18.88 -10.65
CA GLY A 265 -19.89 -19.83 -11.42
C GLY A 265 -18.98 -19.20 -12.48
N TYR A 266 -18.97 -17.87 -12.63
CA TYR A 266 -18.05 -17.14 -13.49
C TYR A 266 -17.18 -16.17 -12.67
N ARG A 267 -15.97 -15.90 -13.19
CA ARG A 267 -15.02 -14.93 -12.60
C ARG A 267 -14.57 -13.92 -13.64
N GLY A 268 -14.27 -12.71 -13.17
CA GLY A 268 -13.81 -11.61 -14.01
C GLY A 268 -14.29 -10.26 -13.50
N ASP A 269 -14.25 -9.26 -14.36
CA ASP A 269 -14.61 -7.86 -14.06
C ASP A 269 -16.05 -7.51 -14.48
N GLY A 270 -16.83 -8.49 -14.95
CA GLY A 270 -18.20 -8.30 -15.43
C GLY A 270 -18.29 -7.84 -16.89
N GLN A 271 -17.20 -7.30 -17.45
CA GLN A 271 -17.07 -7.04 -18.89
C GLN A 271 -16.57 -8.29 -19.62
N VAL A 272 -15.69 -9.03 -18.97
CA VAL A 272 -15.25 -10.35 -19.41
C VAL A 272 -15.50 -11.32 -18.25
N CYS A 273 -16.28 -12.37 -18.50
CA CYS A 273 -16.57 -13.39 -17.51
C CYS A 273 -16.12 -14.76 -18.03
N PHE A 274 -15.14 -15.35 -17.35
CA PHE A 274 -14.65 -16.69 -17.62
C PHE A 274 -15.34 -17.70 -16.71
N PRO A 275 -15.71 -18.88 -17.21
CA PRO A 275 -16.24 -19.94 -16.36
C PRO A 275 -15.18 -20.33 -15.31
N VAL A 276 -15.62 -20.51 -14.08
CA VAL A 276 -14.79 -21.05 -13.00
C VAL A 276 -14.85 -22.57 -13.11
N ASP A 277 -13.70 -23.20 -13.31
CA ASP A 277 -13.57 -24.66 -13.19
C ASP A 277 -13.20 -24.99 -11.74
N PRO A 278 -14.12 -25.55 -10.92
CA PRO A 278 -13.81 -25.91 -9.54
C PRO A 278 -12.73 -27.00 -9.45
N CYS A 279 -12.54 -27.84 -10.47
CA CYS A 279 -11.49 -28.85 -10.46
C CYS A 279 -10.08 -28.24 -10.48
N GLN A 280 -9.92 -27.01 -10.96
CA GLN A 280 -8.65 -26.26 -10.88
C GLN A 280 -8.40 -25.64 -9.50
N VAL A 281 -9.41 -25.62 -8.62
CA VAL A 281 -9.33 -25.03 -7.28
C VAL A 281 -9.56 -26.11 -6.25
N ASN A 282 -8.53 -26.47 -5.48
CA ASN A 282 -8.61 -27.55 -4.48
C ASN A 282 -9.19 -28.88 -5.02
N PHE A 283 -8.95 -29.18 -6.31
CA PHE A 283 -9.45 -30.38 -6.98
C PHE A 283 -10.97 -30.59 -6.83
N GLY A 284 -11.76 -29.51 -6.83
CA GLY A 284 -13.21 -29.56 -6.65
C GLY A 284 -13.65 -30.06 -5.27
N ASN A 285 -12.76 -30.01 -4.27
CA ASN A 285 -12.91 -30.67 -2.97
C ASN A 285 -13.10 -32.20 -3.06
N CYS A 286 -12.65 -32.81 -4.16
CA CYS A 286 -12.64 -34.25 -4.33
C CYS A 286 -11.39 -34.86 -3.66
N PRO A 287 -11.49 -35.97 -2.93
CA PRO A 287 -10.33 -36.70 -2.40
C PRO A 287 -9.45 -37.25 -3.53
N THR A 288 -8.20 -36.80 -3.60
CA THR A 288 -7.30 -37.11 -4.72
C THR A 288 -6.91 -38.59 -4.80
N ASP A 289 -6.92 -39.29 -3.66
CA ASP A 289 -6.41 -40.66 -3.51
C ASP A 289 -7.30 -41.71 -4.18
N SER A 290 -8.61 -41.48 -4.21
CA SER A 290 -9.60 -42.45 -4.67
C SER A 290 -10.63 -41.90 -5.67
N SER A 291 -10.61 -40.58 -5.94
CA SER A 291 -11.54 -39.95 -6.89
C SER A 291 -10.86 -39.02 -7.90
N VAL A 292 -11.60 -38.71 -8.96
CA VAL A 292 -11.26 -37.75 -10.01
C VAL A 292 -12.36 -36.70 -10.07
N CYS A 293 -11.98 -35.42 -10.10
CA CYS A 293 -12.92 -34.33 -10.29
C CYS A 293 -13.34 -34.23 -11.77
N ARG A 294 -14.64 -34.09 -12.02
CA ARG A 294 -15.23 -33.83 -13.35
C ARG A 294 -15.89 -32.47 -13.36
N TYR A 295 -15.57 -31.69 -14.39
CA TYR A 295 -16.18 -30.40 -14.64
C TYR A 295 -17.53 -30.58 -15.34
N ASP A 296 -18.60 -30.09 -14.72
CA ASP A 296 -19.97 -30.19 -15.25
C ASP A 296 -20.45 -28.89 -15.89
N GLY A 297 -19.87 -27.77 -15.48
CA GLY A 297 -20.23 -26.45 -15.94
C GLY A 297 -19.64 -25.35 -15.08
N PRO A 298 -19.87 -24.08 -15.42
CA PRO A 298 -19.31 -22.94 -14.70
C PRO A 298 -19.66 -23.01 -13.21
N GLY A 299 -18.65 -23.11 -12.36
CA GLY A 299 -18.80 -23.25 -10.90
C GLY A 299 -19.31 -24.61 -10.41
N GLN A 300 -19.52 -25.58 -11.29
CA GLN A 300 -20.08 -26.89 -10.97
C GLN A 300 -19.15 -28.04 -11.35
N SER A 301 -19.01 -28.99 -10.45
CA SER A 301 -18.20 -30.19 -10.61
C SER A 301 -18.71 -31.31 -9.72
N HIS A 302 -18.47 -32.56 -10.10
CA HIS A 302 -18.69 -33.72 -9.25
C HIS A 302 -17.44 -34.61 -9.17
N CYS A 303 -17.41 -35.49 -8.18
CA CYS A 303 -16.33 -36.45 -7.99
C CYS A 303 -16.74 -37.82 -8.53
N GLU A 304 -15.93 -38.39 -9.40
CA GLU A 304 -16.07 -39.78 -9.87
C GLU A 304 -15.02 -40.65 -9.20
N CYS A 305 -15.37 -41.89 -8.85
CA CYS A 305 -14.39 -42.84 -8.34
C CYS A 305 -13.37 -43.20 -9.43
N ARG A 306 -12.10 -43.32 -9.03
CA ARG A 306 -11.05 -43.92 -9.88
C ARG A 306 -11.40 -45.38 -10.17
N GLU A 307 -10.78 -45.92 -11.21
CA GLU A 307 -10.90 -47.34 -11.53
C GLU A 307 -10.49 -48.22 -10.32
N HIS A 308 -11.23 -49.30 -10.07
CA HIS A 308 -11.10 -50.16 -8.88
C HIS A 308 -11.46 -49.49 -7.54
N TYR A 309 -12.21 -48.38 -7.58
CA TYR A 309 -12.88 -47.79 -6.43
C TYR A 309 -14.39 -47.66 -6.69
N HIS A 310 -15.19 -47.69 -5.63
CA HIS A 310 -16.65 -47.58 -5.69
C HIS A 310 -17.20 -46.85 -4.45
N ASN A 311 -18.49 -46.53 -4.44
CA ASN A 311 -19.20 -45.90 -3.32
C ASN A 311 -18.54 -44.60 -2.83
N PHE A 312 -18.66 -43.51 -3.60
CA PHE A 312 -18.18 -42.19 -3.19
C PHE A 312 -18.93 -41.66 -1.97
N VAL A 313 -18.19 -41.22 -0.97
CA VAL A 313 -18.70 -40.51 0.22
C VAL A 313 -18.07 -39.11 0.28
N PRO A 314 -18.86 -38.03 0.35
CA PRO A 314 -18.34 -36.66 0.45
C PRO A 314 -17.35 -36.50 1.61
N GLY A 315 -16.17 -35.92 1.33
CA GLY A 315 -15.10 -35.70 2.32
C GLY A 315 -14.27 -36.92 2.69
N VAL A 316 -14.75 -38.15 2.43
CA VAL A 316 -14.02 -39.40 2.72
C VAL A 316 -13.42 -40.01 1.45
N GLY A 317 -14.10 -39.91 0.32
CA GLY A 317 -13.66 -40.46 -0.96
C GLY A 317 -14.34 -41.79 -1.29
N CYS A 318 -13.75 -42.54 -2.22
CA CYS A 318 -14.27 -43.84 -2.63
C CYS A 318 -13.59 -44.99 -1.89
N SER A 319 -14.32 -46.09 -1.72
CA SER A 319 -13.81 -47.34 -1.15
C SER A 319 -13.17 -48.20 -2.23
N MET A 320 -12.05 -48.85 -1.92
CA MET A 320 -11.41 -49.78 -2.85
C MET A 320 -12.35 -50.95 -3.16
N THR A 321 -12.50 -51.29 -4.44
CA THR A 321 -13.27 -52.45 -4.89
C THR A 321 -12.49 -53.72 -4.60
N ASP A 322 -13.11 -54.69 -3.94
CA ASP A 322 -12.51 -56.00 -3.76
C ASP A 322 -12.63 -56.81 -5.06
N VAL A 323 -11.51 -56.97 -5.75
CA VAL A 323 -11.41 -57.75 -7.00
C VAL A 323 -11.76 -59.22 -6.73
N CYS A 324 -11.45 -59.73 -5.53
CA CYS A 324 -11.71 -61.12 -5.13
C CYS A 324 -13.20 -61.43 -5.01
N GLU A 325 -14.01 -60.44 -4.58
CA GLU A 325 -15.46 -60.58 -4.41
C GLU A 325 -16.22 -60.29 -5.72
N SER A 326 -15.75 -59.31 -6.51
CA SER A 326 -16.44 -58.89 -7.73
C SER A 326 -16.20 -59.83 -8.91
N HIS A 327 -14.99 -60.37 -9.07
CA HIS A 327 -14.62 -61.25 -10.17
C HIS A 327 -13.54 -62.22 -9.68
N ASN A 328 -13.91 -63.31 -8.98
CA ASN A 328 -12.94 -64.29 -8.49
C ASN A 328 -12.25 -64.98 -9.67
N PRO A 329 -10.98 -64.64 -10.00
CA PRO A 329 -10.29 -65.20 -11.14
C PRO A 329 -9.62 -66.55 -10.78
N CYS A 330 -9.93 -67.11 -9.61
CA CYS A 330 -9.22 -68.22 -9.00
C CYS A 330 -10.10 -69.44 -8.72
N HIS A 331 -9.42 -70.60 -8.57
CA HIS A 331 -10.04 -71.84 -8.14
C HIS A 331 -10.58 -71.71 -6.71
N ARG A 332 -11.66 -72.45 -6.41
CA ARG A 332 -12.42 -72.42 -5.14
C ARG A 332 -11.60 -72.61 -3.85
N ASP A 333 -10.35 -73.06 -3.96
CA ASP A 333 -9.47 -73.39 -2.82
C ASP A 333 -8.29 -72.42 -2.66
N ALA A 334 -8.18 -71.38 -3.49
CA ALA A 334 -7.14 -70.36 -3.37
C ALA A 334 -7.63 -69.18 -2.53
N HIS A 335 -6.80 -68.71 -1.59
CA HIS A 335 -7.12 -67.53 -0.79
C HIS A 335 -6.67 -66.25 -1.50
N CYS A 336 -7.64 -65.48 -2.00
CA CYS A 336 -7.44 -64.17 -2.61
C CYS A 336 -7.45 -63.06 -1.56
N THR A 337 -6.53 -62.11 -1.67
CA THR A 337 -6.58 -60.85 -0.91
C THR A 337 -6.25 -59.70 -1.84
N THR A 338 -7.11 -58.67 -1.90
CA THR A 338 -6.79 -57.43 -2.61
C THR A 338 -5.78 -56.62 -1.77
N ILE A 339 -4.60 -56.32 -2.35
CA ILE A 339 -3.50 -55.64 -1.63
C ILE A 339 -3.30 -54.18 -2.06
N ALA A 340 -3.77 -53.82 -3.25
CA ALA A 340 -3.77 -52.47 -3.79
C ALA A 340 -4.87 -52.37 -4.88
N PRO A 341 -5.25 -51.16 -5.34
CA PRO A 341 -6.27 -51.01 -6.38
C PRO A 341 -5.93 -51.85 -7.62
N GLY A 342 -6.81 -52.78 -7.98
CA GLY A 342 -6.62 -53.70 -9.12
C GLY A 342 -5.55 -54.79 -8.92
N GLN A 343 -4.91 -54.88 -7.74
CA GLN A 343 -3.87 -55.87 -7.45
C GLN A 343 -4.27 -56.84 -6.36
N THR A 344 -4.05 -58.12 -6.62
CA THR A 344 -4.39 -59.23 -5.73
C THR A 344 -3.13 -60.01 -5.35
N LYS A 345 -3.10 -60.42 -4.08
CA LYS A 345 -2.11 -61.34 -3.52
C LYS A 345 -2.79 -62.64 -3.15
N TRP A 346 -2.17 -63.74 -3.55
CA TRP A 346 -2.69 -65.08 -3.38
C TRP A 346 -1.84 -65.85 -2.38
N HIS A 347 -2.48 -66.55 -1.47
CA HIS A 347 -1.79 -67.50 -0.59
C HIS A 347 -2.24 -68.92 -0.95
N SER A 348 -1.25 -69.77 -1.27
CA SER A 348 -1.32 -71.14 -1.80
C SER A 348 -1.60 -71.28 -3.31
N LYS A 349 -1.03 -72.34 -3.91
CA LYS A 349 -0.81 -72.53 -5.36
C LYS A 349 -2.09 -72.33 -6.18
N CYS A 350 -2.24 -71.17 -6.82
CA CYS A 350 -2.85 -71.14 -8.15
C CYS A 350 -1.98 -72.05 -9.01
N LYS A 351 -2.46 -73.26 -9.31
CA LYS A 351 -1.79 -74.13 -10.26
C LYS A 351 -1.72 -73.31 -11.56
N ASP A 352 -0.50 -73.04 -12.03
CA ASP A 352 -0.24 -72.40 -13.31
C ASP A 352 -1.31 -72.81 -14.33
N LEU A 353 -2.15 -71.87 -14.70
CA LEU A 353 -2.82 -71.96 -15.99
C LEU A 353 -2.00 -71.24 -17.06
N ASP A 354 -0.70 -71.06 -16.85
CA ASP A 354 0.25 -70.89 -17.95
C ASP A 354 0.87 -72.24 -18.34
N LEU A 355 0.03 -73.20 -18.73
CA LEU A 355 0.50 -74.46 -19.31
C LEU A 355 -0.50 -75.09 -20.27
N ARG A 356 -1.16 -74.28 -21.12
CA ARG A 356 -1.65 -74.72 -22.44
C ARG A 356 -1.63 -73.57 -23.44
N LEU A 357 -0.44 -73.14 -23.84
CA LEU A 357 -0.12 -72.69 -25.21
C LEU A 357 1.41 -72.56 -25.43
N ARG A 358 2.23 -73.47 -24.87
CA ARG A 358 3.51 -73.82 -25.51
C ARG A 358 3.22 -74.83 -26.63
N ALA A 359 2.75 -74.34 -27.76
CA ALA A 359 2.73 -75.09 -29.01
C ALA A 359 2.54 -74.13 -30.21
N ALA A 360 3.59 -73.37 -30.55
CA ALA A 360 3.96 -72.97 -31.92
C ALA A 360 5.01 -71.86 -31.88
N ALA A 361 6.28 -72.24 -31.79
CA ALA A 361 7.37 -71.44 -32.32
C ALA A 361 8.58 -72.37 -32.53
N SER A 362 8.52 -73.11 -33.62
CA SER A 362 9.70 -73.66 -34.30
C SER A 362 10.65 -72.51 -34.65
N PRO A 363 11.97 -72.75 -34.69
CA PRO A 363 12.94 -71.73 -35.09
C PRO A 363 13.01 -71.70 -36.62
N SER A 364 12.94 -70.50 -37.19
CA SER A 364 13.26 -70.28 -38.60
C SER A 364 13.79 -68.86 -38.79
N ASP A 365 15.08 -68.86 -39.17
CA ASP A 365 15.91 -67.86 -39.85
C ASP A 365 16.24 -66.51 -39.20
#